data_AF-A0A7S0I6Q1-F1
#
_entry.id   AF-A0A7S0I6Q1-F1
#
_cell.length_a   1.000
_cell.length_b   1.000
_cell.length_c   1.000
_cell.angle_alpha   90.00
_cell.angle_beta   90.00
_cell.angle_gamma   90.00
#
_symmetry.space_group_name_H-M   'P 1'
#
loop_
_entity.id
_entity.type
_entity.pdbx_description
1 polymer ?
#
loop_
_entity_poly.entity_id
_entity_poly.type
_entity_poly.pdbx_seq_one_letter_code
_entity_poly.pdbx_strand_id
1 'polypeptide(L)'
;TISAADLVGVLDDMLCCEHAWYGSSPLAHSLFRLDWLHAIPDIRPLELRAPLLAAVKSASAVRALVLRGDVAEEEDFVPSVSGLNLQEHTSEVEVAKQLMAAEEATQLRLTALKAGGEAGGEAGAEAGAEVEAPEALEAVLSRLRFRRGLLTALTAMLRPNAKAAELARKMLAFATAQLASMRASEPL
;
A
#
# COMPACT_ATOMS: atom_id res chain seq x y z
N THR A 1 0.28 -4.06 18.52
CA THR A 1 1.18 -3.44 17.53
C THR A 1 1.74 -4.56 16.68
N ILE A 2 1.84 -4.36 15.37
CA ILE A 2 2.43 -5.34 14.44
C ILE A 2 3.92 -5.03 14.30
N SER A 3 4.79 -6.04 14.22
CA SER A 3 6.22 -5.82 13.99
C SER A 3 6.45 -5.25 12.57
N ALA A 4 7.58 -4.60 12.33
CA ALA A 4 7.91 -4.09 11.00
C ALA A 4 8.05 -5.23 9.96
N ALA A 5 8.60 -6.38 10.36
CA ALA A 5 8.74 -7.55 9.49
C ALA A 5 7.37 -8.17 9.14
N ASP A 6 6.49 -8.34 10.13
CA ASP A 6 5.13 -8.83 9.88
C ASP A 6 4.35 -7.86 9.00
N LEU A 7 4.53 -6.55 9.21
CA LEU A 7 3.88 -5.54 8.38
C LEU A 7 4.36 -5.64 6.93
N VAL A 8 5.65 -5.83 6.68
CA VAL A 8 6.18 -6.11 5.33
C VAL A 8 5.50 -7.34 4.72
N GLY A 9 5.43 -8.45 5.46
CA GLY A 9 4.79 -9.67 4.98
C GLY A 9 3.31 -9.46 4.60
N VAL A 10 2.54 -8.75 5.43
CA VAL A 10 1.13 -8.44 5.14
C VAL A 10 0.99 -7.52 3.93
N LEU A 11 1.86 -6.52 3.78
CA LEU A 11 1.85 -5.62 2.63
C LEU A 11 2.22 -6.34 1.34
N ASP A 12 3.15 -7.29 1.37
CA ASP A 12 3.53 -8.08 0.20
C ASP A 12 2.45 -9.09 -0.19
N ASP A 13 1.83 -9.75 0.79
CA ASP A 13 0.67 -10.64 0.54
C ASP A 13 -0.49 -9.87 -0.09
N MET A 14 -0.73 -8.63 0.35
CA MET A 14 -1.70 -7.72 -0.26
C MET A 14 -1.35 -7.40 -1.72
N LEU A 15 -0.09 -7.11 -2.04
CA LEU A 15 0.34 -6.83 -3.41
C LEU A 15 0.24 -8.08 -4.31
N CYS A 16 0.59 -9.25 -3.78
CA CYS A 16 0.41 -10.53 -4.47
C CYS A 16 -1.07 -10.79 -4.79
N CYS A 17 -1.96 -10.55 -3.82
CA CYS A 17 -3.40 -10.68 -4.02
C CYS A 17 -3.94 -9.66 -5.05
N GLU A 18 -3.47 -8.40 -5.02
CA GLU A 18 -3.83 -7.41 -6.04
C GLU A 18 -3.31 -7.81 -7.44
N HIS A 19 -2.10 -8.36 -7.53
CA HIS A 19 -1.54 -8.87 -8.78
C HIS A 19 -2.34 -10.07 -9.33
N ALA A 20 -2.77 -10.99 -8.47
CA ALA A 20 -3.61 -12.12 -8.87
C ALA A 20 -4.94 -11.65 -9.48
N TRP A 21 -5.52 -10.56 -8.97
CA TRP A 21 -6.70 -9.94 -9.58
C TRP A 21 -6.42 -9.40 -10.99
N TYR A 22 -5.28 -8.74 -11.19
CA TYR A 22 -4.86 -8.31 -12.53
C TYR A 22 -4.65 -9.49 -13.49
N GLY A 23 -4.27 -10.67 -12.97
CA GLY A 23 -4.14 -11.92 -13.71
C GLY A 23 -5.44 -12.73 -13.80
N SER A 24 -6.60 -12.08 -13.92
CA SER A 24 -7.94 -12.66 -14.12
C SER A 24 -8.56 -13.48 -12.97
N SER A 25 -7.99 -13.47 -11.77
CA SER A 25 -8.68 -14.03 -10.60
C SER A 25 -9.78 -13.08 -10.11
N PRO A 26 -11.00 -13.54 -9.75
CA PRO A 26 -12.03 -12.66 -9.22
C PRO A 26 -11.57 -11.87 -7.97
N LEU A 27 -12.03 -10.62 -7.82
CA LEU A 27 -11.62 -9.75 -6.72
C LEU A 27 -11.93 -10.36 -5.33
N ALA A 28 -13.03 -11.12 -5.22
CA ALA A 28 -13.42 -11.83 -4.00
C ALA A 28 -12.45 -12.96 -3.60
N HIS A 29 -11.78 -13.59 -4.58
CA HIS A 29 -10.88 -14.72 -4.34
C HIS A 29 -9.40 -14.32 -4.29
N SER A 30 -9.10 -13.06 -4.62
CA SER A 30 -7.77 -12.49 -4.66
C SER A 30 -7.61 -11.47 -3.54
N LEU A 31 -7.84 -10.17 -3.81
CA LEU A 31 -7.62 -9.10 -2.82
C LEU A 31 -8.50 -9.25 -1.56
N PHE A 32 -9.79 -9.55 -1.72
CA PHE A 32 -10.72 -9.73 -0.59
C PHE A 32 -10.64 -11.10 0.09
N ARG A 33 -9.64 -11.92 -0.26
CA ARG A 33 -9.22 -13.05 0.58
C ARG A 33 -8.63 -12.57 1.91
N LEU A 34 -8.09 -11.35 1.95
CA LEU A 34 -7.53 -10.76 3.15
C LEU A 34 -8.65 -10.36 4.12
N ASP A 35 -8.73 -11.05 5.25
CA ASP A 35 -9.76 -10.82 6.28
C ASP A 35 -9.85 -9.34 6.71
N TRP A 36 -8.69 -8.67 6.76
CA TRP A 36 -8.55 -7.26 7.10
C TRP A 36 -9.40 -6.32 6.23
N LEU A 37 -9.63 -6.65 4.96
CA LEU A 37 -10.36 -5.78 4.04
C LEU A 37 -11.87 -5.73 4.32
N HIS A 38 -12.40 -6.73 5.03
CA HIS A 38 -13.80 -6.76 5.44
C HIS A 38 -14.09 -5.85 6.64
N ALA A 39 -13.06 -5.53 7.44
CA ALA A 39 -13.15 -4.76 8.68
C ALA A 39 -12.13 -3.61 8.76
N ILE A 40 -11.87 -2.93 7.64
CA ILE A 40 -10.89 -1.82 7.55
C ILE A 40 -11.06 -0.76 8.66
N PRO A 41 -12.27 -0.32 9.04
CA PRO A 41 -12.45 0.66 10.11
C PRO A 41 -11.89 0.22 11.48
N ASP A 42 -11.83 -1.09 11.73
CA ASP A 42 -11.39 -1.65 13.01
C ASP A 42 -9.87 -1.78 13.11
N ILE A 43 -9.15 -1.60 11.99
CA ILE A 43 -7.69 -1.71 11.94
C ILE A 43 -7.04 -0.51 12.63
N ARG A 44 -6.43 -0.75 13.78
CA ARG A 44 -5.83 0.31 14.62
C ARG A 44 -4.51 0.87 14.08
N PRO A 45 -3.52 0.05 13.65
CA PRO A 45 -2.25 0.58 13.15
C PRO A 45 -2.48 1.32 11.83
N LEU A 46 -2.08 2.59 11.76
CA LEU A 46 -2.28 3.41 10.57
C LEU A 46 -1.46 2.89 9.40
N GLU A 47 -0.25 2.40 9.69
CA GLU A 47 0.71 1.82 8.76
C GLU A 47 0.19 0.54 8.09
N LEU A 48 -0.83 -0.10 8.68
CA LEU A 48 -1.53 -1.24 8.10
C LEU A 48 -2.86 -0.81 7.46
N ARG A 49 -3.66 0.01 8.15
CA ARG A 49 -4.98 0.43 7.68
C ARG A 49 -4.88 1.26 6.39
N ALA A 50 -3.99 2.23 6.33
CA ALA A 50 -3.86 3.15 5.20
C ALA A 50 -3.52 2.43 3.88
N PRO A 51 -2.52 1.54 3.81
CA PRO A 51 -2.23 0.82 2.57
C PRO A 51 -3.31 -0.19 2.17
N LEU A 52 -3.97 -0.87 3.12
CA LEU A 52 -5.09 -1.77 2.83
C LEU A 52 -6.29 -1.01 2.26
N LEU A 53 -6.62 0.15 2.84
CA LEU A 53 -7.65 1.05 2.32
C LEU A 53 -7.29 1.55 0.91
N ALA A 54 -6.00 1.87 0.68
CA ALA A 54 -5.51 2.22 -0.63
C ALA A 54 -5.56 1.05 -1.62
N ALA A 55 -5.43 -0.20 -1.18
CA ALA A 55 -5.66 -1.41 -1.97
C ALA A 55 -7.05 -1.42 -2.59
N VAL A 56 -8.05 -1.27 -1.73
CA VAL A 56 -9.46 -1.24 -2.13
C VAL A 56 -9.76 -0.07 -3.06
N LYS A 57 -9.24 1.13 -2.76
CA LYS A 57 -9.46 2.31 -3.62
C LYS A 57 -8.78 2.20 -4.97
N SER A 58 -7.57 1.63 -5.06
CA SER A 58 -6.97 1.34 -6.35
C SER A 58 -7.74 0.30 -7.13
N ALA A 59 -8.30 -0.73 -6.47
CA ALA A 59 -9.18 -1.68 -7.15
C ALA A 59 -10.40 -0.98 -7.75
N SER A 60 -11.04 -0.09 -7.00
CA SER A 60 -12.12 0.75 -7.55
C SER A 60 -11.66 1.59 -8.76
N ALA A 61 -10.46 2.18 -8.69
CA ALA A 61 -9.92 3.01 -9.77
C ALA A 61 -9.55 2.21 -11.02
N VAL A 62 -8.86 1.08 -10.86
CA VAL A 62 -8.51 0.16 -11.96
C VAL A 62 -9.77 -0.35 -12.64
N ARG A 63 -10.75 -0.81 -11.86
CA ARG A 63 -12.05 -1.24 -12.40
C ARG A 63 -12.68 -0.15 -13.27
N ALA A 64 -12.72 1.09 -12.78
CA ALA A 64 -13.27 2.20 -13.55
C ALA A 64 -12.45 2.56 -14.81
N LEU A 65 -11.12 2.37 -14.79
CA LEU A 65 -10.25 2.56 -15.96
C LEU A 65 -10.48 1.46 -17.01
N VAL A 66 -10.53 0.20 -16.58
CA VAL A 66 -10.74 -0.97 -17.46
C VAL A 66 -12.11 -0.89 -18.14
N LEU A 67 -13.17 -0.59 -17.39
CA LEU A 67 -14.52 -0.45 -17.93
C LEU A 67 -14.66 0.73 -18.92
N ARG A 68 -13.76 1.73 -18.85
CA ARG A 68 -13.68 2.81 -19.85
C ARG A 68 -12.87 2.41 -21.09
N GLY A 69 -12.03 1.38 -20.98
CA GLY A 69 -11.12 0.94 -22.02
C GLY A 69 -11.72 0.01 -23.07
N ASP A 70 -13.04 -0.24 -23.02
CA ASP A 70 -13.76 -1.15 -23.92
C ASP A 70 -13.14 -2.57 -23.96
N VAL A 71 -12.77 -3.05 -22.76
CA VAL A 71 -12.14 -4.37 -22.56
C VAL A 71 -13.20 -5.47 -22.58
N ALA A 72 -12.88 -6.64 -23.14
CA ALA A 72 -13.77 -7.79 -23.11
C ALA A 72 -13.88 -8.33 -21.68
N GLU A 73 -15.03 -8.07 -21.04
CA GLU A 73 -15.29 -8.53 -19.68
C GLU A 73 -15.24 -10.07 -19.60
N GLU A 74 -14.66 -10.58 -18.50
CA GLU A 74 -14.49 -12.01 -18.19
C GLU A 74 -13.51 -12.79 -19.09
N GLU A 75 -13.11 -12.25 -20.24
CA GLU A 75 -12.03 -12.76 -21.08
C GLU A 75 -10.68 -12.14 -20.67
N ASP A 76 -10.61 -10.81 -20.67
CA ASP A 76 -9.37 -10.06 -20.39
C ASP A 76 -9.25 -9.65 -18.92
N PHE A 77 -10.39 -9.38 -18.27
CA PHE A 77 -10.44 -8.90 -16.89
C PHE A 77 -11.75 -9.25 -16.21
N VAL A 78 -11.72 -9.51 -14.90
CA VAL A 78 -12.92 -9.78 -14.11
C VAL A 78 -13.27 -8.54 -13.27
N PRO A 79 -14.12 -7.62 -13.76
CA PRO A 79 -14.47 -6.38 -13.06
C PRO A 79 -15.55 -6.59 -11.99
N SER A 80 -16.14 -7.78 -11.89
CA SER A 80 -17.22 -8.05 -10.94
C SER A 80 -16.76 -7.85 -9.49
N VAL A 81 -17.57 -7.11 -8.74
CA VAL A 81 -17.32 -6.81 -7.32
C VAL A 81 -18.18 -7.66 -6.39
N SER A 82 -19.17 -8.41 -6.89
CA SER A 82 -19.99 -9.35 -6.10
C SER A 82 -20.48 -8.83 -4.73
N GLY A 83 -20.83 -7.54 -4.62
CA GLY A 83 -21.30 -6.91 -3.37
C GLY A 83 -20.21 -6.50 -2.37
N LEU A 84 -18.92 -6.58 -2.76
CA LEU A 84 -17.79 -6.17 -1.92
C LEU A 84 -17.80 -4.67 -1.64
N ASN A 85 -17.46 -4.30 -0.40
CA ASN A 85 -17.40 -2.91 0.02
C ASN A 85 -16.10 -2.25 -0.48
N LEU A 86 -16.20 -1.46 -1.55
CA LEU A 86 -15.08 -0.71 -2.11
C LEU A 86 -14.80 0.63 -1.42
N GLN A 87 -15.33 0.84 -0.21
CA GLN A 87 -15.11 2.04 0.61
C GLN A 87 -15.53 3.32 -0.14
N GLU A 88 -16.71 3.28 -0.77
CA GLU A 88 -17.23 4.35 -1.66
C GLU A 88 -17.37 5.71 -0.96
N HIS A 89 -17.61 5.70 0.36
CA HIS A 89 -17.73 6.89 1.20
C HIS A 89 -16.38 7.52 1.57
N THR A 90 -15.27 6.84 1.29
CA THR A 90 -13.92 7.36 1.56
C THR A 90 -13.31 7.92 0.28
N SER A 91 -12.94 9.20 0.31
CA SER A 91 -12.28 9.87 -0.83
C SER A 91 -10.83 9.43 -0.98
N GLU A 92 -10.34 9.37 -2.22
CA GLU A 92 -8.95 9.02 -2.56
C GLU A 92 -7.96 10.03 -1.96
N VAL A 93 -8.37 11.30 -1.85
CA VAL A 93 -7.58 12.37 -1.22
C VAL A 93 -7.36 12.09 0.27
N GLU A 94 -8.39 11.61 0.96
CA GLU A 94 -8.29 11.24 2.37
C GLU A 94 -7.36 10.04 2.57
N VAL A 95 -7.48 9.02 1.72
CA VAL A 95 -6.58 7.85 1.77
C VAL A 95 -5.13 8.25 1.49
N ALA A 96 -4.88 9.14 0.53
CA ALA A 96 -3.55 9.66 0.25
C ALA A 96 -2.96 10.43 1.46
N LYS A 97 -3.77 11.18 2.21
CA LYS A 97 -3.34 11.84 3.45
C LYS A 97 -2.96 10.83 4.53
N GLN A 98 -3.75 9.77 4.70
CA GLN A 98 -3.45 8.73 5.67
C GLN A 98 -2.16 7.98 5.34
N LEU A 99 -1.90 7.72 4.05
CA LEU A 99 -0.62 7.16 3.60
C LEU A 99 0.55 8.10 3.90
N MET A 100 0.43 9.40 3.63
CA MET A 100 1.49 10.36 3.98
C MET A 100 1.75 10.40 5.48
N ALA A 101 0.71 10.40 6.32
CA ALA A 101 0.87 10.35 7.77
C ALA A 101 1.55 9.04 8.23
N ALA A 102 1.24 7.90 7.61
CA ALA A 102 1.92 6.64 7.88
C ALA A 102 3.40 6.66 7.45
N GLU A 103 3.70 7.25 6.29
CA GLU A 103 5.08 7.45 5.82
C GLU A 103 5.88 8.32 6.79
N GLU A 104 5.31 9.45 7.24
CA GLU A 104 5.95 10.37 8.18
C GLU A 104 6.21 9.71 9.53
N ALA A 105 5.22 8.98 10.07
CA ALA A 105 5.36 8.24 11.32
C ALA A 105 6.47 7.17 11.23
N THR A 106 6.51 6.42 10.13
CA THR A 106 7.53 5.38 9.89
C THR A 106 8.92 6.00 9.70
N GLN A 107 9.02 7.12 8.98
CA GLN A 107 10.26 7.85 8.78
C GLN A 107 10.80 8.41 10.10
N LEU A 108 9.94 8.93 10.97
CA LEU A 108 10.32 9.45 12.29
C LEU A 108 10.86 8.33 13.19
N ARG A 109 10.19 7.16 13.20
CA ARG A 109 10.66 5.97 13.91
C ARG A 109 12.04 5.52 13.42
N LEU A 110 12.26 5.50 12.10
CA LEU A 110 13.55 5.17 11.51
C LEU A 110 14.65 6.16 11.93
N THR A 111 14.36 7.46 11.94
CA THR A 111 15.34 8.47 12.39
C THR A 111 15.68 8.37 13.87
N ALA A 112 14.67 8.06 14.71
CA ALA A 112 14.88 7.87 16.14
C ALA A 112 15.74 6.64 16.42
N LEU A 113 15.50 5.54 15.70
CA LEU A 113 16.30 4.32 15.80
C LEU A 113 17.77 4.55 15.40
N LYS A 114 18.01 5.25 14.29
CA LYS A 114 19.36 5.58 13.83
C LYS A 114 20.10 6.49 14.81
N ALA A 115 19.43 7.51 15.35
CA ALA A 115 20.01 8.40 16.35
C ALA A 115 20.27 7.69 17.69
N GLY A 116 19.40 6.77 18.10
CA GLY A 116 19.58 5.94 19.31
C GLY A 116 20.73 4.94 19.19
N GLY A 117 20.98 4.40 17.99
CA GLY A 117 22.12 3.53 17.71
C GLY A 117 23.48 4.22 17.81
N GLU A 118 23.54 5.54 17.60
CA GLU A 118 24.78 6.33 17.75
C GLU A 118 25.09 6.72 19.20
N ALA A 119 24.08 6.75 20.08
CA ALA A 119 24.22 7.15 21.49
C ALA A 119 24.24 5.97 22.49
N GLY A 120 23.92 4.75 22.05
CA GLY A 120 23.58 3.61 22.91
C GLY A 120 24.64 2.50 22.99
N GLY A 121 25.90 2.84 23.24
CA GLY A 121 26.80 1.91 23.91
C GLY A 121 26.51 1.96 25.41
N GLU A 122 25.93 0.90 25.97
CA GLU A 122 25.73 0.68 27.42
C GLU A 122 24.65 1.54 28.12
N ALA A 123 23.36 1.13 28.04
CA ALA A 123 22.44 1.18 29.19
C ALA A 123 21.05 0.62 28.85
N GLY A 124 20.61 -0.41 29.59
CA GLY A 124 19.20 -0.68 29.84
C GLY A 124 18.44 -1.46 28.77
N ALA A 125 18.74 -2.76 28.64
CA ALA A 125 17.82 -3.71 28.03
C ALA A 125 16.57 -3.87 28.94
N GLU A 126 15.58 -3.00 28.76
CA GLU A 126 14.22 -3.28 29.24
C GLU A 126 13.54 -4.24 28.25
N ALA A 127 13.22 -5.42 28.76
CA ALA A 127 12.72 -6.57 28.06
C ALA A 127 11.33 -6.34 27.44
N GLY A 128 11.19 -6.66 26.14
CA GLY A 128 9.89 -6.95 25.53
C GLY A 128 9.63 -6.33 24.15
N ALA A 129 10.40 -5.32 23.74
CA ALA A 129 10.31 -4.81 22.37
C ALA A 129 11.28 -5.59 21.48
N GLU A 130 10.75 -6.35 20.51
CA GLU A 130 11.58 -6.85 19.41
C GLU A 130 12.39 -5.69 18.86
N VAL A 131 13.71 -5.87 18.77
CA VAL A 131 14.61 -4.85 18.24
C VAL A 131 14.25 -4.68 16.77
N GLU A 132 13.48 -3.64 16.45
CA GLU A 132 13.13 -3.33 15.07
C GLU A 132 14.40 -2.99 14.30
N ALA A 133 14.70 -3.79 13.27
CA ALA A 133 15.83 -3.52 12.39
C ALA A 133 15.56 -2.26 11.56
N PRO A 134 16.52 -1.34 11.39
CA PRO A 134 16.34 -0.15 10.55
C PRO A 134 16.00 -0.54 9.10
N GLU A 135 16.52 -1.66 8.61
CA GLU A 135 16.22 -2.23 7.30
C GLU A 135 14.74 -2.61 7.16
N ALA A 136 14.12 -3.14 8.23
CA ALA A 136 12.70 -3.50 8.22
C ALA A 136 11.79 -2.26 8.13
N LEU A 137 12.15 -1.17 8.82
CA LEU A 137 11.40 0.11 8.72
C LEU A 137 11.58 0.77 7.34
N GLU A 138 12.77 0.67 6.74
CA GLU A 138 13.00 1.11 5.35
C GLU A 138 12.17 0.27 4.36
N ALA A 139 12.06 -1.03 4.59
CA ALA A 139 11.24 -1.94 3.81
C ALA A 139 9.74 -1.58 3.90
N VAL A 140 9.22 -1.27 5.09
CA VAL A 140 7.84 -0.74 5.27
C VAL A 140 7.66 0.57 4.51
N LEU A 141 8.60 1.49 4.66
CA LEU A 141 8.50 2.83 4.09
C LEU A 141 8.46 2.82 2.55
N SER A 142 9.26 1.96 1.90
CA SER A 142 9.23 1.79 0.45
C SER A 142 7.87 1.27 -0.05
N ARG A 143 7.23 0.34 0.67
CA ARG A 143 5.89 -0.19 0.37
C ARG A 143 4.79 0.86 0.53
N LEU A 144 4.85 1.66 1.60
CA LEU A 144 3.91 2.78 1.81
C LEU A 144 4.02 3.83 0.69
N ARG A 145 5.26 4.21 0.34
CA ARG A 145 5.54 5.16 -0.76
C ARG A 145 5.10 4.61 -2.10
N PHE A 146 5.37 3.34 -2.38
CA PHE A 146 4.88 2.65 -3.57
C PHE A 146 3.35 2.76 -3.66
N ARG A 147 2.65 2.42 -2.58
CA ARG A 147 1.19 2.46 -2.51
C ARG A 147 0.64 3.86 -2.79
N ARG A 148 1.24 4.90 -2.18
CA ARG A 148 0.84 6.30 -2.42
C ARG A 148 1.09 6.71 -3.86
N GLY A 149 2.24 6.34 -4.41
CA GLY A 149 2.59 6.51 -5.82
C GLY A 149 1.50 5.95 -6.74
N LEU A 150 1.20 4.67 -6.56
CA LEU A 150 0.24 3.94 -7.38
C LEU A 150 -1.19 4.50 -7.26
N LEU A 151 -1.70 4.70 -6.04
CA LEU A 151 -3.05 5.24 -5.84
C LEU A 151 -3.21 6.62 -6.48
N THR A 152 -2.20 7.49 -6.31
CA THR A 152 -2.23 8.85 -6.88
C THR A 152 -2.21 8.80 -8.40
N ALA A 153 -1.42 7.91 -8.99
CA ALA A 153 -1.38 7.72 -10.43
C ALA A 153 -2.73 7.25 -10.98
N LEU A 154 -3.32 6.20 -10.40
CA LEU A 154 -4.61 5.65 -10.82
C LEU A 154 -5.73 6.69 -10.71
N THR A 155 -5.78 7.42 -9.60
CA THR A 155 -6.75 8.50 -9.38
C THR A 155 -6.57 9.64 -10.39
N ALA A 156 -5.32 9.94 -10.77
CA ALA A 156 -5.05 10.93 -11.80
C ALA A 156 -5.49 10.46 -13.19
N MET A 157 -5.28 9.19 -13.55
CA MET A 157 -5.73 8.61 -14.82
C MET A 157 -7.26 8.63 -15.00
N LEU A 158 -8.03 8.61 -13.90
CA LEU A 158 -9.48 8.75 -13.97
C LEU A 158 -9.95 10.12 -14.49
N ARG A 159 -9.07 11.14 -14.52
CA ARG A 159 -9.40 12.49 -15.00
C ARG A 159 -8.88 12.67 -16.44
N PRO A 160 -9.75 12.93 -17.42
CA PRO A 160 -9.36 13.05 -18.82
C PRO A 160 -8.76 14.43 -19.13
N ASN A 161 -7.60 14.76 -18.57
CA ASN A 161 -6.89 16.01 -18.89
C ASN A 161 -5.36 15.86 -18.86
N ALA A 162 -4.67 16.71 -19.61
CA ALA A 162 -3.21 16.64 -19.79
C ALA A 162 -2.43 16.80 -18.47
N LYS A 163 -2.89 17.69 -17.57
CA LYS A 163 -2.24 17.89 -16.26
C LYS A 163 -2.30 16.63 -15.40
N ALA A 164 -3.43 15.94 -15.42
CA ALA A 164 -3.62 14.70 -14.68
C ALA A 164 -2.81 13.54 -15.31
N ALA A 165 -2.71 13.48 -16.63
CA ALA A 165 -1.85 12.51 -17.31
C ALA A 165 -0.36 12.68 -16.95
N GLU A 166 0.13 13.93 -16.92
CA GLU A 166 1.51 14.21 -16.51
C GLU A 166 1.76 13.91 -15.03
N LEU A 167 0.78 14.16 -14.16
CA LEU A 167 0.84 13.74 -12.77
C LEU A 167 0.90 12.21 -12.66
N ALA A 168 0.05 11.48 -13.39
CA ALA A 168 0.05 10.03 -13.39
C ALA A 168 1.41 9.47 -13.82
N ARG A 169 1.99 10.01 -14.90
CA ARG A 169 3.34 9.64 -15.37
C ARG A 169 4.40 9.80 -14.29
N LYS A 170 4.42 10.96 -13.61
CA LYS A 170 5.38 11.24 -12.52
C LYS A 170 5.19 10.28 -11.34
N MET A 171 3.95 10.01 -10.95
CA MET A 171 3.64 9.14 -9.83
C MET A 171 3.91 7.66 -10.13
N LEU A 172 3.72 7.22 -11.37
CA LEU A 172 4.16 5.89 -11.83
C LEU A 172 5.69 5.78 -11.79
N ALA A 173 6.42 6.78 -12.28
CA ALA A 173 7.89 6.79 -12.19
C ALA A 173 8.37 6.71 -10.74
N PHE A 174 7.73 7.47 -9.84
CA PHE A 174 8.00 7.40 -8.40
C PHE A 174 7.71 6.01 -7.83
N ALA A 175 6.56 5.41 -8.13
CA ALA A 175 6.20 4.07 -7.68
C ALA A 175 7.19 3.01 -8.20
N THR A 176 7.61 3.09 -9.46
CA THR A 176 8.61 2.19 -10.04
C THR A 176 9.95 2.28 -9.31
N ALA A 177 10.39 3.48 -8.91
CA ALA A 177 11.59 3.63 -8.10
C ALA A 177 11.45 2.97 -6.72
N GLN A 178 10.26 3.00 -6.11
CA GLN A 178 10.00 2.30 -4.85
C GLN A 178 10.00 0.77 -5.03
N LEU A 179 9.49 0.24 -6.14
CA LEU A 179 9.57 -1.20 -6.44
C LEU A 179 11.02 -1.69 -6.50
N ALA A 180 11.94 -0.89 -7.04
CA ALA A 180 13.37 -1.22 -7.03
C ALA A 180 13.92 -1.31 -5.60
N SER A 181 13.52 -0.38 -4.72
CA SER A 181 13.87 -0.42 -3.30
C SER A 181 13.28 -1.63 -2.58
N MET A 182 12.04 -2.01 -2.91
CA MET A 182 11.38 -3.18 -2.32
C MET A 182 12.11 -4.48 -2.67
N ARG A 183 12.50 -4.65 -3.94
CA ARG A 183 13.29 -5.82 -4.38
C ARG A 183 14.66 -5.92 -3.73
N ALA A 184 15.28 -4.78 -3.41
CA ALA A 184 16.55 -4.75 -2.70
C ALA A 184 16.41 -5.14 -1.22
N SER A 185 15.18 -5.24 -0.69
CA SER A 185 14.89 -5.53 0.71
C SER A 185 14.50 -7.01 1.00
N GLU A 186 14.67 -7.96 0.07
CA GLU A 186 14.30 -9.38 0.23
C GLU A 186 15.48 -10.37 0.46
N PRO A 187 15.35 -11.41 1.32
CA PRO A 187 14.44 -11.57 2.47
C PRO A 187 15.16 -11.31 3.80
N LEU A 188 14.48 -10.57 4.69
CA LEU A 188 14.72 -10.62 6.14
C LEU A 188 14.22 -11.96 6.70
#